data_AF-A0A6J2PV93-F1
#
_entry.id   AF-A0A6J2PV93-F1
#
_cell.length_a   1.000
_cell.length_b   1.000
_cell.length_c   1.000
_cell.angle_alpha   90.00
_cell.angle_beta   90.00
_cell.angle_gamma   90.00
#
_symmetry.space_group_name_H-M   'P 1'
#
loop_
_entity.id
_entity.type
_entity.pdbx_description
1 polymer ?
#
loop_
_entity_poly.entity_id
_entity_poly.type
_entity_poly.pdbx_seq_one_letter_code
_entity_poly.pdbx_strand_id
1 'polypeptide(L)'
;MKIQLKIGLKVILWLSFEQVLQEVAAGTSPISQKTGSSVSDANLMFEFLLGGVEIDRDNNIVLLDKEMASMRSGRAFLSQINDNIPRSVSSMVQMETALKAQRRLLTQDQFDGLVLSMVYSAQQAKHQERKDLQEAWSEVLLQLANFTVHELRGSYLFSYA
;
A
#
# COMPACT_ATOMS: atom_id res chain seq x y z
N MET A 1 -8.51 16.54 22.24
CA MET A 1 -7.92 16.77 20.90
C MET A 1 -7.75 15.52 20.02
N LYS A 2 -7.78 14.27 20.54
CA LYS A 2 -7.62 13.04 19.72
C LYS A 2 -8.86 12.62 18.91
N ILE A 3 -10.06 13.03 19.35
CA ILE A 3 -11.33 12.62 18.74
C ILE A 3 -11.61 13.40 17.45
N GLN A 4 -11.30 14.70 17.43
CA GLN A 4 -11.49 15.58 16.26
C GLN A 4 -10.62 15.15 15.06
N LEU A 5 -9.38 14.69 15.32
CA LEU A 5 -8.47 14.19 14.28
C LEU A 5 -8.95 12.86 13.68
N LYS A 6 -9.52 11.97 14.50
CA LYS A 6 -10.10 10.69 14.05
C LYS A 6 -11.33 10.91 13.16
N ILE A 7 -12.15 11.92 13.48
CA ILE A 7 -13.33 12.27 12.69
C ILE A 7 -12.91 12.93 11.38
N GLY A 8 -11.95 13.86 11.42
CA GLY A 8 -11.40 14.49 10.22
C GLY A 8 -10.79 13.46 9.25
N LEU A 9 -9.99 12.52 9.76
CA LEU A 9 -9.40 11.46 8.94
C LEU A 9 -10.47 10.53 8.33
N LYS A 10 -11.50 10.16 9.11
CA LYS A 10 -12.63 9.35 8.61
C LYS A 10 -13.43 10.08 7.53
N VAL A 11 -13.66 11.37 7.69
CA VAL A 11 -14.42 12.19 6.72
C VAL A 11 -13.62 12.39 5.44
N ILE A 12 -12.30 12.59 5.53
CA ILE A 12 -11.42 12.68 4.36
C ILE A 12 -11.37 11.34 3.63
N LEU A 13 -11.19 10.22 4.34
CA LEU A 13 -11.27 8.89 3.73
C LEU A 13 -12.62 8.62 3.08
N TRP A 14 -13.73 9.01 3.73
CA TRP A 14 -15.08 8.83 3.19
C TRP A 14 -15.33 9.67 1.93
N LEU A 15 -14.95 10.95 1.95
CA LEU A 15 -15.13 11.86 0.81
C LEU A 15 -14.25 11.49 -0.38
N SER A 16 -13.02 11.02 -0.13
CA SER A 16 -12.15 10.51 -1.19
C SER A 16 -12.62 9.17 -1.76
N PHE A 17 -13.33 8.35 -0.98
CA PHE A 17 -13.88 7.07 -1.43
C PHE A 17 -15.17 7.22 -2.25
N GLU A 18 -16.08 8.12 -1.87
CA GLU A 18 -17.32 8.38 -2.61
C GLU A 18 -17.05 8.88 -4.04
N GLN A 19 -16.10 9.80 -4.21
CA GLN A 19 -15.75 10.32 -5.55
C GLN A 19 -15.15 9.23 -6.45
N VAL A 20 -14.25 8.40 -5.92
CA VAL A 20 -13.67 7.27 -6.67
C VAL A 20 -14.72 6.22 -7.01
N LEU A 21 -15.64 5.91 -6.09
CA LEU A 21 -16.74 4.97 -6.34
C LEU A 21 -17.74 5.49 -7.37
N GLN A 22 -18.05 6.79 -7.39
CA GLN A 22 -18.94 7.38 -8.39
C GLN A 22 -18.30 7.47 -9.78
N GLU A 23 -17.00 7.77 -9.88
CA GLU A 23 -16.29 7.78 -11.16
C GLU A 23 -16.12 6.37 -11.75
N VAL A 24 -15.91 5.36 -10.89
CA VAL A 24 -15.87 3.94 -11.27
C VAL A 24 -17.25 3.44 -11.73
N ALA A 25 -18.32 3.81 -11.02
CA ALA A 25 -19.68 3.40 -11.38
C ALA A 25 -20.21 4.09 -12.65
N ALA A 26 -19.76 5.32 -12.94
CA ALA A 26 -20.20 6.08 -14.10
C ALA A 26 -19.43 5.76 -15.40
N GLY A 27 -18.29 5.06 -15.31
CA GLY A 27 -17.45 4.72 -16.49
C GLY A 27 -16.88 5.93 -17.23
N THR A 28 -17.01 7.13 -16.68
CA THR A 28 -16.60 8.39 -17.29
C THR A 28 -15.33 8.90 -16.61
N SER A 29 -14.18 8.41 -17.03
CA SER A 29 -12.91 9.08 -16.78
C SER A 29 -12.43 9.73 -18.08
N PRO A 30 -12.11 11.05 -18.12
CA PRO A 30 -11.74 11.76 -19.36
C PRO A 30 -10.32 11.43 -19.87
N ILE A 31 -9.67 10.41 -19.33
CA ILE A 31 -8.38 9.92 -19.80
C ILE A 31 -8.65 8.51 -20.34
N SER A 32 -9.29 8.45 -21.50
CA SER A 32 -9.55 7.19 -22.22
C SER A 32 -8.74 7.22 -23.50
N GLN A 33 -7.60 6.52 -23.48
CA GLN A 33 -7.03 5.84 -24.66
C GLN A 33 -5.76 5.02 -24.35
N LYS A 34 -5.20 5.09 -23.13
CA LYS A 34 -4.05 4.22 -22.71
C LYS A 34 -4.19 3.53 -21.34
N THR A 35 -5.30 3.76 -20.65
CA THR A 35 -5.52 3.53 -19.20
C THR A 35 -6.59 2.49 -18.90
N GLY A 36 -7.20 1.88 -19.92
CA GLY A 36 -8.28 0.90 -19.75
C GLY A 36 -7.88 -0.34 -18.95
N SER A 37 -6.61 -0.77 -19.05
CA SER A 37 -6.11 -1.86 -18.20
C SER A 37 -5.90 -1.40 -16.76
N SER A 38 -5.26 -0.26 -16.52
CA SER A 38 -4.88 0.16 -15.16
C SER A 38 -6.07 0.46 -14.24
N VAL A 39 -7.17 1.02 -14.77
CA VAL A 39 -8.40 1.24 -13.98
C VAL A 39 -9.10 -0.07 -13.69
N SER A 40 -9.13 -0.99 -14.67
CA SER A 40 -9.65 -2.34 -14.47
C SER A 40 -8.82 -3.12 -13.43
N ASP A 41 -7.50 -2.96 -13.46
CA ASP A 41 -6.57 -3.60 -12.52
C ASP A 41 -6.74 -3.03 -11.11
N ALA A 42 -6.96 -1.70 -10.97
CA ALA A 42 -7.25 -1.07 -9.69
C ALA A 42 -8.59 -1.51 -9.08
N ASN A 43 -9.64 -1.62 -9.89
CA ASN A 43 -10.93 -2.15 -9.44
C ASN A 43 -10.79 -3.59 -8.96
N LEU A 44 -10.06 -4.42 -9.68
CA LEU A 44 -9.85 -5.81 -9.31
C LEU A 44 -9.02 -5.94 -8.02
N MET A 45 -7.99 -5.09 -7.85
CA MET A 45 -7.27 -5.00 -6.59
C MET A 45 -8.20 -4.60 -5.44
N PHE A 46 -9.13 -3.66 -5.67
CA PHE A 46 -10.11 -3.29 -4.68
C PHE A 46 -11.04 -4.45 -4.32
N GLU A 47 -11.52 -5.22 -5.30
CA GLU A 47 -12.32 -6.43 -5.08
C GLU A 47 -11.56 -7.46 -4.25
N PHE A 48 -10.28 -7.70 -4.53
CA PHE A 48 -9.43 -8.58 -3.73
C PHE A 48 -9.34 -8.12 -2.27
N LEU A 49 -9.11 -6.83 -2.04
CA LEU A 49 -9.05 -6.27 -0.69
C LEU A 49 -10.40 -6.34 0.04
N LEU A 50 -11.50 -6.11 -0.69
CA LEU A 50 -12.86 -6.13 -0.15
C LEU A 50 -13.33 -7.55 0.20
N GLY A 51 -12.96 -8.55 -0.61
CA GLY A 51 -13.18 -9.97 -0.31
C GLY A 51 -12.37 -10.48 0.89
N GLY A 52 -11.46 -9.65 1.39
CA GLY A 52 -10.71 -9.90 2.60
C GLY A 52 -9.37 -10.57 2.34
N VAL A 53 -8.38 -10.13 3.09
CA VAL A 53 -7.01 -10.60 3.04
C VAL A 53 -6.53 -10.89 4.45
N GLU A 54 -5.75 -11.95 4.61
CA GLU A 54 -5.15 -12.35 5.87
C GLU A 54 -3.63 -12.48 5.71
N ILE A 55 -2.88 -12.24 6.80
CA ILE A 55 -1.49 -12.67 6.90
C ILE A 55 -1.49 -14.00 7.64
N ASP A 56 -1.02 -15.05 6.98
CA ASP A 56 -0.94 -16.39 7.57
C ASP A 56 0.23 -16.55 8.55
N ARG A 57 0.39 -17.74 9.10
CA ARG A 57 1.44 -18.06 10.09
C ARG A 57 2.85 -17.97 9.51
N ASP A 58 2.97 -18.15 8.19
CA ASP A 58 4.24 -18.05 7.46
C ASP A 58 4.46 -16.61 6.95
N ASN A 59 3.61 -15.68 7.40
CA ASN A 59 3.68 -14.26 7.11
C ASN A 59 3.45 -13.94 5.61
N ASN A 60 2.74 -14.83 4.92
CA ASN A 60 2.25 -14.61 3.57
C ASN A 60 0.88 -13.96 3.60
N ILE A 61 0.65 -13.10 2.62
CA ILE A 61 -0.66 -12.51 2.38
C ILE A 61 -1.48 -13.51 1.55
N VAL A 62 -2.70 -13.81 2.00
CA VAL A 62 -3.62 -14.74 1.37
C VAL A 62 -4.99 -14.10 1.18
N LEU A 63 -5.64 -14.39 0.04
CA LEU A 63 -7.03 -13.99 -0.19
C LEU A 63 -7.98 -14.96 0.53
N LEU A 64 -8.93 -14.43 1.29
CA LEU A 64 -9.91 -15.24 2.01
C LEU A 64 -10.96 -15.83 1.07
N ASP A 65 -11.27 -15.11 -0.02
CA ASP A 65 -12.12 -15.61 -1.08
C ASP A 65 -11.36 -16.63 -1.96
N LYS A 66 -11.81 -17.89 -1.89
CA LYS A 66 -11.19 -19.01 -2.61
C LYS A 66 -11.36 -18.94 -4.12
N GLU A 67 -12.47 -18.37 -4.60
CA GLU A 67 -12.70 -18.20 -6.02
C GLU A 67 -11.70 -17.19 -6.57
N MET A 68 -11.59 -16.02 -5.93
CA MET A 68 -10.62 -15.00 -6.31
C MET A 68 -9.17 -15.47 -6.19
N ALA A 69 -8.82 -16.21 -5.12
CA ALA A 69 -7.50 -16.82 -4.96
C ALA A 69 -7.15 -17.79 -6.10
N SER A 70 -8.16 -18.45 -6.68
CA SER A 70 -8.00 -19.39 -7.79
C SER A 70 -7.96 -18.72 -9.18
N MET A 71 -8.28 -17.43 -9.28
CA MET A 71 -8.18 -16.69 -10.53
C MET A 71 -6.71 -16.46 -10.91
N ARG A 72 -6.42 -16.36 -12.21
CA ARG A 72 -5.07 -16.01 -12.69
C ARG A 72 -4.62 -14.66 -12.13
N SER A 73 -5.52 -13.68 -12.14
CA SER A 73 -5.29 -12.33 -11.60
C SER A 73 -5.07 -12.34 -10.09
N GLY A 74 -5.84 -13.13 -9.33
CA GLY A 74 -5.65 -13.27 -7.89
C GLY A 74 -4.28 -13.87 -7.56
N ARG A 75 -3.85 -14.91 -8.28
CA ARG A 75 -2.49 -15.45 -8.14
C ARG A 75 -1.40 -14.45 -8.50
N ALA A 76 -1.59 -13.67 -9.56
CA ALA A 76 -0.63 -12.64 -9.95
C ALA A 76 -0.52 -11.54 -8.89
N PHE A 77 -1.64 -11.09 -8.34
CA PHE A 77 -1.69 -10.14 -7.23
C PHE A 77 -0.98 -10.68 -5.99
N LEU A 78 -1.27 -11.93 -5.60
CA LEU A 78 -0.62 -12.58 -4.47
C LEU A 78 0.89 -12.74 -4.67
N SER A 79 1.34 -13.10 -5.88
CA SER A 79 2.76 -13.16 -6.21
C SER A 79 3.41 -11.78 -6.15
N GLN A 80 2.75 -10.74 -6.67
CA GLN A 80 3.28 -9.37 -6.60
C GLN A 80 3.53 -8.93 -5.16
N ILE A 81 2.62 -9.26 -4.25
CA ILE A 81 2.74 -8.89 -2.84
C ILE A 81 3.71 -9.82 -2.08
N ASN A 82 3.62 -11.13 -2.28
CA ASN A 82 4.40 -12.09 -1.49
C ASN A 82 5.86 -12.17 -1.92
N ASP A 83 6.13 -11.96 -3.21
CA ASP A 83 7.48 -12.14 -3.75
C ASP A 83 8.29 -10.84 -3.74
N ASN A 84 7.62 -9.68 -3.81
CA ASN A 84 8.30 -8.39 -3.95
C ASN A 84 8.31 -7.54 -2.68
N ILE A 85 7.49 -7.86 -1.65
CA ILE A 85 7.43 -7.07 -0.42
C ILE A 85 8.35 -7.68 0.65
N PRO A 86 9.37 -6.95 1.13
CA PRO A 86 10.27 -7.46 2.15
C PRO A 86 9.54 -7.82 3.46
N ARG A 87 9.86 -8.99 4.02
CA ARG A 87 9.18 -9.53 5.21
C ARG A 87 9.87 -9.25 6.54
N SER A 88 11.11 -8.75 6.50
CA SER A 88 11.86 -8.36 7.70
C SER A 88 12.15 -6.86 7.73
N VAL A 89 12.30 -6.30 8.93
CA VAL A 89 12.69 -4.89 9.14
C VAL A 89 13.98 -4.57 8.37
N SER A 90 15.02 -5.42 8.49
CA SER A 90 16.30 -5.20 7.82
C SER A 90 16.17 -5.18 6.30
N SER A 91 15.40 -6.10 5.73
CA SER A 91 15.18 -6.12 4.27
C SER A 91 14.34 -4.93 3.81
N MET A 92 13.43 -4.43 4.65
CA MET A 92 12.62 -3.25 4.33
C MET A 92 13.46 -1.97 4.29
N VAL A 93 14.33 -1.79 5.29
CA VAL A 93 15.29 -0.68 5.33
C VAL A 93 16.27 -0.73 4.15
N GLN A 94 16.76 -1.94 3.80
CA GLN A 94 17.62 -2.11 2.63
C GLN A 94 16.91 -1.75 1.33
N MET A 95 15.66 -2.17 1.15
CA MET A 95 14.84 -1.79 -0.01
C MET A 95 14.67 -0.27 -0.08
N GLU A 96 14.30 0.39 1.01
CA GLU A 96 14.14 1.84 1.04
C GLU A 96 15.45 2.57 0.71
N THR A 97 16.57 2.13 1.29
CA THR A 97 17.90 2.71 1.02
C THR A 97 18.27 2.56 -0.46
N ALA A 98 17.98 1.40 -1.05
CA ALA A 98 18.22 1.15 -2.47
C ALA A 98 17.34 2.02 -3.38
N LEU A 99 16.09 2.30 -2.99
CA LEU A 99 15.20 3.22 -3.71
C LEU A 99 15.71 4.67 -3.61
N LYS A 100 16.07 5.13 -2.41
CA LYS A 100 16.62 6.47 -2.17
C LYS A 100 17.95 6.74 -2.89
N ALA A 101 18.77 5.72 -3.08
CA ALA A 101 20.04 5.84 -3.79
C ALA A 101 19.87 6.04 -5.31
N GLN A 102 18.68 5.79 -5.85
CA GLN A 102 18.42 6.01 -7.27
C GLN A 102 18.36 7.51 -7.58
N ARG A 103 19.06 7.90 -8.64
CA ARG A 103 19.04 9.29 -9.15
C ARG A 103 17.88 9.57 -10.10
N ARG A 104 17.04 8.57 -10.36
CA ARG A 104 15.90 8.61 -11.28
C ARG A 104 14.60 8.54 -10.49
N LEU A 105 13.53 9.09 -11.06
CA LEU A 105 12.18 8.90 -10.57
C LEU A 105 11.85 7.39 -10.49
N LEU A 106 11.07 7.00 -9.48
CA LEU A 106 10.60 5.63 -9.35
C LEU A 106 9.77 5.22 -10.57
N THR A 107 9.95 3.97 -11.01
CA THR A 107 9.00 3.35 -11.94
C THR A 107 7.67 3.09 -11.24
N GLN A 108 6.59 2.89 -12.01
CA GLN A 108 5.29 2.53 -11.45
C GLN A 108 5.38 1.32 -10.52
N ASP A 109 6.03 0.24 -10.97
CA ASP A 109 6.19 -0.98 -10.15
C ASP A 109 6.96 -0.74 -8.85
N GLN A 110 7.99 0.12 -8.89
CA GLN A 110 8.76 0.50 -7.69
C GLN A 110 7.91 1.33 -6.72
N PHE A 111 7.09 2.23 -7.25
CA PHE A 111 6.17 3.04 -6.46
C PHE A 111 5.07 2.17 -5.84
N ASP A 112 4.49 1.25 -6.60
CA ASP A 112 3.49 0.30 -6.10
C ASP A 112 4.07 -0.59 -4.99
N GLY A 113 5.30 -1.09 -5.20
CA GLY A 113 6.04 -1.84 -4.19
C GLY A 113 6.32 -1.01 -2.92
N LEU A 114 6.64 0.28 -3.07
CA LEU A 114 6.82 1.20 -1.94
C LEU A 114 5.53 1.38 -1.15
N VAL A 115 4.39 1.61 -1.81
CA VAL A 115 3.08 1.77 -1.16
C VAL A 115 2.65 0.49 -0.45
N LEU A 116 2.78 -0.66 -1.10
CA LEU A 116 2.45 -1.96 -0.49
C LEU A 116 3.35 -2.28 0.70
N SER A 117 4.64 -1.92 0.64
CA SER A 117 5.58 -2.04 1.77
C SER A 117 5.18 -1.16 2.95
N MET A 118 4.64 0.02 2.68
CA MET A 118 4.10 0.91 3.72
C MET A 118 2.88 0.28 4.40
N VAL A 119 1.93 -0.24 3.62
CA VAL A 119 0.73 -0.93 4.14
C VAL A 119 1.12 -2.12 5.01
N TYR A 120 2.05 -2.95 4.53
CA TYR A 120 2.54 -4.11 5.28
C TYR A 120 3.26 -3.69 6.58
N SER A 121 4.10 -2.65 6.54
CA SER A 121 4.77 -2.12 7.74
C SER A 121 3.77 -1.61 8.77
N ALA A 122 2.69 -0.95 8.33
CA ALA A 122 1.59 -0.53 9.20
C ALA A 122 0.85 -1.72 9.82
N GLN A 123 0.64 -2.78 9.06
CA GLN A 123 0.01 -4.00 9.57
C GLN A 123 0.88 -4.66 10.64
N GLN A 124 2.19 -4.79 10.39
CA GLN A 124 3.14 -5.33 11.37
C GLN A 124 3.20 -4.45 12.63
N ALA A 125 3.33 -3.13 12.49
CA ALA A 125 3.35 -2.19 13.62
C ALA A 125 2.06 -2.23 14.47
N LYS A 126 0.93 -2.62 13.87
CA LYS A 126 -0.36 -2.75 14.58
C LYS A 126 -0.51 -4.10 15.30
N HIS A 127 -0.03 -5.18 14.70
CA HIS A 127 -0.32 -6.56 15.15
C HIS A 127 0.85 -7.23 15.88
N GLN A 128 2.04 -6.64 15.87
CA GLN A 128 3.21 -7.21 16.53
C GLN A 128 3.10 -7.17 18.06
N GLU A 129 3.25 -8.33 18.70
CA GLU A 129 3.17 -8.45 20.17
C GLU A 129 4.42 -7.95 20.90
N ARG A 130 5.58 -8.09 20.24
CA ARG A 130 6.88 -7.66 20.77
C ARG A 130 7.08 -6.17 20.56
N LYS A 131 7.17 -5.42 21.66
CA LYS A 131 7.32 -3.95 21.64
C LYS A 131 8.51 -3.44 20.83
N ASP A 132 9.66 -4.09 20.95
CA ASP A 132 10.88 -3.72 20.22
C ASP A 132 10.70 -3.87 18.70
N LEU A 133 10.06 -4.95 18.27
CA LEU A 133 9.73 -5.16 16.87
C LEU A 133 8.60 -4.24 16.40
N GLN A 134 7.63 -3.95 17.26
CA GLN A 134 6.55 -3.01 16.97
C GLN A 134 7.10 -1.60 16.71
N GLU A 135 8.03 -1.14 17.54
CA GLU A 135 8.72 0.14 17.37
C GLU A 135 9.56 0.15 16.08
N ALA A 136 10.30 -0.92 15.80
CA ALA A 136 11.09 -1.03 14.57
C ALA A 136 10.21 -0.98 13.31
N TRP A 137 9.07 -1.67 13.30
CA TRP A 137 8.11 -1.59 12.19
C TRP A 137 7.44 -0.22 12.08
N SER A 138 7.19 0.45 13.21
CA SER A 138 6.64 1.80 13.23
C SER A 138 7.62 2.81 12.63
N GLU A 139 8.91 2.67 12.94
CA GLU A 139 9.96 3.53 12.37
C GLU A 139 10.08 3.31 10.86
N VAL A 140 10.12 2.06 10.40
CA VAL A 140 10.13 1.74 8.97
C VAL A 140 8.91 2.32 8.26
N LEU A 141 7.72 2.21 8.85
CA LEU A 141 6.50 2.82 8.31
C LEU A 141 6.66 4.34 8.10
N LEU A 142 7.20 5.05 9.08
CA LEU A 142 7.42 6.50 9.00
C LEU A 142 8.42 6.85 7.91
N GLN A 143 9.51 6.09 7.81
CA GLN A 143 10.55 6.29 6.79
C GLN A 143 9.99 6.09 5.37
N LEU A 144 9.25 5.00 5.15
CA LEU A 144 8.57 4.73 3.88
C LEU A 144 7.54 5.82 3.54
N ALA A 145 6.71 6.24 4.50
CA ALA A 145 5.72 7.30 4.29
C ALA A 145 6.38 8.64 3.92
N ASN A 146 7.48 8.97 4.59
CA ASN A 146 8.29 10.14 4.27
C ASN A 146 8.81 10.10 2.83
N PHE A 147 9.37 8.95 2.44
CA PHE A 147 9.89 8.77 1.09
C PHE A 147 8.79 8.82 0.03
N THR A 148 7.64 8.18 0.27
CA THR A 148 6.50 8.25 -0.65
C THR A 148 6.01 9.68 -0.87
N VAL A 149 5.92 10.49 0.19
CA VAL A 149 5.49 11.89 0.03
C VAL A 149 6.55 12.75 -0.65
N HIS A 150 7.84 12.49 -0.40
CA HIS A 150 8.91 13.11 -1.15
C HIS A 150 8.77 12.82 -2.64
N GLU A 151 8.53 11.57 -3.03
CA GLU A 151 8.34 11.21 -4.45
C GLU A 151 7.09 11.86 -5.06
N LEU A 152 6.01 12.01 -4.29
CA LEU A 152 4.77 12.62 -4.79
C LEU A 152 4.79 14.16 -4.84
N ARG A 153 5.47 14.81 -3.90
CA ARG A 153 5.39 16.26 -3.66
C ARG A 153 6.71 17.01 -3.73
N GLY A 154 7.84 16.29 -3.83
CA GLY A 154 9.18 16.86 -3.74
C GLY A 154 9.57 17.36 -2.33
N SER A 155 8.77 17.06 -1.29
CA SER A 155 9.06 17.45 0.09
C SER A 155 8.73 16.31 1.07
N TYR A 156 9.46 16.24 2.19
CA TYR A 156 9.26 15.23 3.22
C TYR A 156 8.09 15.59 4.15
N LEU A 157 7.35 14.60 4.66
CA LEU A 157 6.31 14.83 5.68
C LEU A 157 6.90 15.24 7.03
N PHE A 158 7.99 14.60 7.42
CA PHE A 158 8.72 14.84 8.65
C PHE A 158 10.19 15.08 8.32
N SER A 159 10.72 16.24 8.74
CA SER A 159 12.16 16.48 8.73
C SER A 159 12.76 15.88 10.01
N TYR A 160 13.54 14.83 9.87
CA TYR A 160 14.43 14.39 10.95
C TYR A 160 15.64 15.33 10.93
N ALA A 161 15.67 16.26 11.88
CA ALA A 161 16.81 17.17 12.10
C ALA A 161 17.98 16.44 12.76
#